data_AF-A0A4Q3C0I7-F1
#
_entry.id   AF-A0A4Q3C0I7-F1
#
_cell.length_a   1.000
_cell.length_b   1.000
_cell.length_c   1.000
_cell.angle_alpha   90.00
_cell.angle_beta   90.00
_cell.angle_gamma   90.00
#
_symmetry.space_group_name_H-M   'P 1'
#
loop_
_entity.id
_entity.type
_entity.pdbx_description
1 polymer ?
#
loop_
_entity_poly.entity_id
_entity_poly.type
_entity_poly.pdbx_seq_one_letter_code
_entity_poly.pdbx_strand_id
1 'polypeptide(L)'
;MYHDPALAESAAKADPRPRSAVSAGVGFAGLAGMTAWIIFAHVYHLDGPYSALVNVAACAVPMVLWSLFVDKVHRNPSTGIDWAARRPWRETMDISVTKLTGLWITWGGIAAIYALFRVWSDTRFANFPFAMWCFEMVAPALFALSIPYVLWLDRRMVDPRDGSWHLGAWLMGLEGADKPAIYNHLRSWAVKGFFLAFMLSIVPPGFGDFVAWKTDGLLQNPVALANYCITFMFVID
;
A
#
# COMPACT_ATOMS: atom_id res chain seq x y z
N MET A 1 15.14 -3.99 43.21
CA MET A 1 15.00 -4.32 41.77
C MET A 1 16.42 -4.42 41.23
N TYR A 2 17.01 -5.61 41.30
CA TYR A 2 18.41 -5.82 40.94
C TYR A 2 18.51 -5.91 39.41
N HIS A 3 19.17 -4.94 38.79
CA HIS A 3 19.59 -5.05 37.39
C HIS A 3 20.74 -6.06 37.35
N ASP A 4 20.46 -7.27 36.87
CA ASP A 4 21.50 -8.28 36.62
C ASP A 4 22.51 -7.72 35.59
N PRO A 5 23.79 -7.55 35.95
CA PRO A 5 24.82 -7.05 35.05
C PRO A 5 24.95 -7.91 33.79
N ALA A 6 24.66 -9.21 33.87
CA ALA A 6 24.72 -10.13 32.75
C ALA A 6 23.64 -9.83 31.69
N LEU A 7 22.47 -9.31 32.10
CA LEU A 7 21.43 -8.86 31.17
C LEU A 7 21.82 -7.56 30.46
N ALA A 8 22.50 -6.64 31.16
CA ALA A 8 23.01 -5.41 30.55
C ALA A 8 24.13 -5.72 29.54
N GLU A 9 25.02 -6.65 29.85
CA GLU A 9 26.10 -7.09 28.96
C GLU A 9 25.57 -7.87 27.73
N SER A 10 24.52 -8.67 27.93
CA SER A 10 23.82 -9.38 26.84
C SER A 10 23.04 -8.41 25.94
N ALA A 11 22.41 -7.38 26.51
CA ALA A 11 21.74 -6.33 25.75
C ALA A 11 22.74 -5.45 24.96
N ALA A 12 23.94 -5.21 25.50
CA ALA A 12 25.01 -4.50 24.79
C ALA A 12 25.60 -5.30 23.61
N LYS A 13 25.51 -6.64 23.66
CA LYS A 13 25.88 -7.56 22.58
C LYS A 13 24.73 -7.88 21.61
N ALA A 14 23.50 -7.46 21.92
CA ALA A 14 22.35 -7.71 21.07
C ALA A 14 22.41 -6.82 19.81
N ASP A 15 22.01 -7.39 18.67
CA ASP A 15 21.92 -6.66 17.41
C ASP A 15 21.04 -5.40 17.61
N PRO A 16 21.53 -4.19 17.28
CA PRO A 16 20.74 -2.98 17.43
C PRO A 16 19.40 -3.12 16.72
N ARG A 17 18.33 -2.66 17.38
CA ARG A 17 16.98 -2.70 16.83
C ARG A 17 16.97 -2.17 15.38
N PRO A 18 16.40 -2.90 14.42
CA PRO A 18 16.33 -2.43 13.05
C PRO A 18 15.57 -1.11 13.02
N ARG A 19 16.10 -0.15 12.24
CA ARG A 19 15.45 1.15 12.09
C ARG A 19 14.11 0.94 11.37
N SER A 20 13.07 1.64 11.83
CA SER A 20 11.78 1.67 11.14
C SER A 20 11.97 2.09 9.67
N ALA A 21 11.23 1.45 8.77
CA ALA A 21 11.21 1.80 7.35
C ALA A 21 10.58 3.17 7.09
N VAL A 22 9.75 3.66 8.02
CA VAL A 22 9.07 4.96 7.94
C VAL A 22 9.43 5.84 9.13
N SER A 23 9.60 7.13 8.89
CA SER A 23 9.82 8.11 9.96
C SER A 23 8.50 8.38 10.70
N ALA A 24 8.59 8.83 11.95
CA ALA A 24 7.41 9.27 12.70
C ALA A 24 6.71 10.47 12.03
N GLY A 25 7.46 11.30 11.30
CA GLY A 25 6.93 12.46 10.59
C GLY A 25 5.93 12.08 9.50
N VAL A 26 6.17 10.96 8.80
CA VAL A 26 5.20 10.42 7.83
C VAL A 26 3.87 10.09 8.52
N GLY A 27 3.93 9.41 9.66
CA GLY A 27 2.73 9.07 10.44
C GLY A 27 1.95 10.31 10.89
N PHE A 28 2.64 11.32 11.44
CA PHE A 28 2.00 12.57 11.85
C PHE A 28 1.42 13.35 10.66
N ALA A 29 2.08 13.36 9.51
CA ALA A 29 1.57 14.00 8.31
C ALA A 29 0.26 13.33 7.83
N GLY A 30 0.23 11.99 7.80
CA GLY A 30 -0.97 11.23 7.46
C GLY A 30 -2.13 11.47 8.43
N LEU A 31 -1.85 11.39 9.73
CA LEU A 31 -2.83 11.70 10.78
C LEU A 31 -3.39 13.11 10.64
N ALA A 32 -2.55 14.11 10.36
CA ALA A 32 -3.00 15.50 10.19
C ALA A 32 -3.96 15.64 9.00
N GLY A 33 -3.62 15.06 7.83
CA GLY A 33 -4.47 15.14 6.65
C GLY A 33 -5.79 14.38 6.79
N MET A 34 -5.73 13.17 7.34
CA MET A 34 -6.92 12.37 7.64
C MET A 34 -7.83 13.07 8.64
N THR A 35 -7.28 13.58 9.75
CA THR A 35 -8.07 14.29 10.77
C THR A 35 -8.74 15.53 10.20
N ALA A 36 -8.03 16.31 9.37
CA ALA A 36 -8.60 17.48 8.72
C ALA A 36 -9.78 17.11 7.82
N TRP A 37 -9.66 16.03 7.04
CA TRP A 37 -10.76 15.56 6.19
C TRP A 37 -11.93 15.00 7.01
N ILE A 38 -11.67 14.23 8.06
CA ILE A 38 -12.71 13.70 8.96
C ILE A 38 -13.53 14.83 9.58
N ILE A 39 -12.86 15.88 10.09
CA ILE A 39 -13.55 17.04 10.68
C ILE A 39 -14.43 17.71 9.62
N PHE A 40 -13.89 17.92 8.42
CA PHE A 40 -14.64 18.51 7.31
C PHE A 40 -15.85 17.64 6.93
N ALA A 41 -15.65 16.34 6.74
CA ALA A 41 -16.71 15.40 6.39
C ALA A 41 -17.79 15.33 7.47
N HIS A 42 -17.43 15.40 8.75
CA HIS A 42 -18.38 15.42 9.85
C HIS A 42 -19.26 16.66 9.86
N VAL A 43 -18.68 17.85 9.65
CA VAL A 43 -19.42 19.13 9.61
C VAL A 43 -20.40 19.19 8.44
N TYR A 44 -20.03 18.63 7.28
CA TYR A 44 -20.84 18.66 6.06
C TYR A 44 -21.66 17.38 5.82
N HIS A 45 -21.65 16.44 6.77
CA HIS A 45 -22.34 15.14 6.67
C HIS A 45 -21.98 14.38 5.38
N LEU A 46 -20.67 14.27 5.09
CA LEU A 46 -20.13 13.54 3.94
C LEU A 46 -19.75 12.11 4.36
N ASP A 47 -20.73 11.26 4.63
CA ASP A 47 -20.59 9.88 5.11
C ASP A 47 -20.59 8.83 3.97
N GLY A 48 -20.67 9.27 2.71
CA GLY A 48 -20.70 8.39 1.54
C GLY A 48 -19.36 7.73 1.16
N PRO A 49 -19.38 6.70 0.29
CA PRO A 49 -18.21 5.91 -0.07
C PRO A 49 -17.10 6.70 -0.78
N TYR A 50 -17.47 7.70 -1.57
CA TYR A 50 -16.48 8.60 -2.19
C TYR A 50 -15.75 9.46 -1.16
N SER A 51 -16.45 9.90 -0.11
CA SER A 51 -15.83 10.67 0.97
C SER A 51 -14.81 9.81 1.73
N ALA A 52 -15.08 8.52 1.90
CA ALA A 52 -14.13 7.57 2.47
C ALA A 52 -12.87 7.41 1.60
N LEU A 53 -13.01 7.34 0.27
CA LEU A 53 -11.85 7.32 -0.65
C LEU A 53 -11.04 8.63 -0.60
N VAL A 54 -11.72 9.77 -0.46
CA VAL A 54 -11.04 11.06 -0.26
C VAL A 54 -10.30 11.08 1.08
N ASN A 55 -10.82 10.44 2.14
CA ASN A 55 -10.11 10.30 3.40
C ASN A 55 -8.80 9.52 3.24
N VAL A 56 -8.82 8.41 2.49
CA VAL A 56 -7.61 7.64 2.15
C VAL A 56 -6.59 8.52 1.43
N ALA A 57 -7.03 9.32 0.44
CA ALA A 57 -6.16 10.26 -0.25
C ALA A 57 -5.65 11.38 0.66
N ALA A 58 -6.48 11.91 1.56
CA ALA A 58 -6.14 12.94 2.53
C ALA A 58 -5.12 12.43 3.56
N CYS A 59 -5.11 11.13 3.86
CA CYS A 59 -4.05 10.48 4.63
C CYS A 59 -2.78 10.28 3.80
N ALA A 60 -2.90 9.64 2.63
CA ALA A 60 -1.77 9.19 1.83
C ALA A 60 -0.96 10.35 1.20
N VAL A 61 -1.62 11.41 0.73
CA VAL A 61 -0.94 12.52 0.03
C VAL A 61 0.05 13.22 0.97
N PRO A 62 -0.30 13.68 2.18
CA PRO A 62 0.65 14.25 3.12
C PRO A 62 1.81 13.31 3.47
N MET A 63 1.54 12.02 3.65
CA MET A 63 2.58 11.00 3.89
C MET A 63 3.60 10.96 2.75
N VAL A 64 3.12 10.96 1.50
CA VAL A 64 3.97 10.97 0.30
C VAL A 64 4.75 12.29 0.21
N LEU A 65 4.09 13.43 0.43
CA LEU A 65 4.75 14.74 0.38
C LEU A 65 5.84 14.86 1.45
N TRP A 66 5.59 14.40 2.68
CA TRP A 66 6.60 14.35 3.73
C TRP A 66 7.79 13.46 3.33
N SER A 67 7.50 12.26 2.83
CA SER A 67 8.52 11.31 2.39
C SER A 67 9.41 11.87 1.27
N LEU A 68 8.83 12.65 0.35
CA LEU A 68 9.55 13.23 -0.78
C LEU A 68 10.33 14.49 -0.40
N PHE A 69 9.73 15.42 0.35
CA PHE A 69 10.33 16.73 0.60
C PHE A 69 11.20 16.77 1.85
N VAL A 70 10.81 16.05 2.91
CA VAL A 70 11.50 16.07 4.20
C VAL A 70 12.46 14.89 4.28
N ASP A 71 11.94 13.66 4.26
CA ASP A 71 12.77 12.46 4.42
C ASP A 71 13.61 12.18 3.16
N LYS A 72 13.18 12.72 2.01
CA LYS A 72 13.82 12.57 0.70
C LYS A 72 14.13 11.10 0.40
N VAL A 73 13.17 10.23 0.68
CA VAL A 73 13.34 8.76 0.56
C VAL A 73 13.84 8.36 -0.82
N HIS A 74 13.43 9.09 -1.85
CA HIS A 74 13.86 8.89 -3.23
C HIS A 74 15.39 9.01 -3.43
N ARG A 75 16.12 9.72 -2.57
CA ARG A 75 17.59 9.87 -2.64
C ARG A 75 18.35 8.89 -1.75
N ASN A 76 17.66 8.06 -0.97
CA ASN A 76 18.30 7.13 -0.07
C ASN A 76 19.04 6.04 -0.88
N PRO A 77 20.32 5.76 -0.61
CA PRO A 77 21.07 4.69 -1.28
C PRO A 77 20.39 3.32 -1.23
N SER A 78 19.60 3.04 -0.19
CA SER A 78 18.87 1.77 -0.06
C SER A 78 17.72 1.59 -1.05
N THR A 79 17.36 2.63 -1.82
CA THR A 79 16.30 2.53 -2.85
C THR A 79 16.74 1.75 -4.09
N GLY A 80 18.05 1.57 -4.30
CA GLY A 80 18.57 0.97 -5.53
C GLY A 80 18.39 1.85 -6.76
N ILE A 81 18.14 3.15 -6.59
CA ILE A 81 18.01 4.12 -7.70
C ILE A 81 19.27 4.98 -7.78
N ASP A 82 19.94 4.92 -8.93
CA ASP A 82 20.98 5.86 -9.32
C ASP A 82 20.39 6.97 -10.21
N TRP A 83 20.19 8.15 -9.61
CA TRP A 83 19.68 9.32 -10.32
C TRP A 83 20.66 9.92 -11.32
N ALA A 84 21.97 9.63 -11.17
CA ALA A 84 23.00 10.08 -12.10
C ALA A 84 23.07 9.20 -13.36
N ALA A 85 22.54 7.97 -13.30
CA ALA A 85 22.50 7.06 -14.44
C ALA A 85 21.72 7.64 -15.63
N ARG A 86 22.31 7.54 -16.82
CA ARG A 86 21.73 8.02 -18.09
C ARG A 86 21.72 6.92 -19.15
N ARG A 87 21.22 5.73 -18.81
CA ARG A 87 21.12 4.62 -19.77
C ARG A 87 20.23 5.01 -20.96
N PRO A 88 20.66 4.78 -22.21
CA PRO A 88 19.81 4.87 -23.40
C PRO A 88 18.58 3.97 -23.26
N TRP A 89 17.42 4.41 -23.77
CA TRP A 89 16.17 3.65 -23.67
C TRP A 89 16.25 2.27 -24.34
N ARG A 90 17.05 2.14 -25.41
CA ARG A 90 17.24 0.88 -26.14
C ARG A 90 17.90 -0.20 -25.28
N GLU A 91 18.76 0.17 -24.34
CA GLU A 91 19.46 -0.79 -23.48
C GLU A 91 18.55 -1.40 -22.41
N THR A 92 17.51 -0.68 -21.99
CA THR A 92 16.59 -1.15 -20.94
C THR A 92 15.25 -1.59 -21.49
N MET A 93 14.94 -1.38 -22.77
CA MET A 93 13.62 -1.65 -23.32
C MET A 93 13.21 -3.11 -23.18
N ASP A 94 14.08 -4.06 -23.51
CA ASP A 94 13.79 -5.49 -23.39
C ASP A 94 13.53 -5.88 -21.93
N ILE A 95 14.27 -5.26 -21.00
CA ILE A 95 14.08 -5.44 -19.56
C ILE A 95 12.70 -4.90 -19.15
N SER A 96 12.37 -3.67 -19.53
CA SER A 96 11.11 -3.04 -19.18
C SER A 96 9.90 -3.76 -19.76
N VAL A 97 9.95 -4.22 -21.01
CA VAL A 97 8.88 -5.01 -21.63
C VAL A 97 8.70 -6.33 -20.88
N THR A 98 9.80 -7.02 -20.57
CA THR A 98 9.77 -8.26 -19.78
C THR A 98 9.16 -8.03 -18.39
N LYS A 99 9.55 -6.94 -17.74
CA LYS A 99 9.02 -6.55 -16.43
C LYS A 99 7.52 -6.24 -16.49
N LEU A 100 7.09 -5.47 -17.48
CA LEU A 100 5.67 -5.16 -17.70
C LEU A 100 4.85 -6.42 -17.95
N THR A 101 5.37 -7.38 -18.72
CA THR A 101 4.72 -8.69 -18.93
C THR A 101 4.51 -9.41 -17.59
N GLY A 102 5.55 -9.54 -16.76
CA GLY A 102 5.43 -10.19 -15.46
C GLY A 102 4.52 -9.43 -14.48
N LEU A 103 4.57 -8.09 -14.49
CA LEU A 103 3.67 -7.24 -13.70
C LEU A 103 2.21 -7.48 -14.08
N TRP A 104 1.88 -7.44 -15.37
CA TRP A 104 0.50 -7.58 -15.84
C TRP A 104 -0.03 -9.00 -15.79
N ILE A 105 0.83 -10.02 -15.85
CA ILE A 105 0.46 -11.40 -15.53
C ILE A 105 0.15 -11.57 -14.06
N THR A 106 0.86 -10.87 -13.18
CA THR A 106 0.56 -10.88 -11.74
C THR A 106 -0.82 -10.28 -11.49
N TRP A 107 -1.11 -9.10 -12.05
CA TRP A 107 -2.42 -8.47 -11.93
C TRP A 107 -3.52 -9.26 -12.62
N GLY A 108 -3.28 -9.82 -13.80
CA GLY A 108 -4.22 -10.68 -14.51
C GLY A 108 -4.56 -11.94 -13.72
N GLY A 109 -3.57 -12.55 -13.05
CA GLY A 109 -3.80 -13.68 -12.16
C GLY A 109 -4.66 -13.31 -10.95
N ILE A 110 -4.43 -12.15 -10.33
CA ILE A 110 -5.26 -11.64 -9.23
C ILE A 110 -6.69 -11.36 -9.71
N ALA A 111 -6.84 -10.69 -10.85
CA ALA A 111 -8.16 -10.42 -11.44
C ALA A 111 -8.90 -11.71 -11.78
N ALA A 112 -8.21 -12.73 -12.31
CA ALA A 112 -8.80 -14.04 -12.56
C ALA A 112 -9.26 -14.72 -11.27
N ILE A 113 -8.49 -14.66 -10.19
CA ILE A 113 -8.91 -15.16 -8.88
C ILE A 113 -10.19 -14.42 -8.43
N TYR A 114 -10.22 -13.10 -8.49
CA TYR A 114 -11.40 -12.34 -8.10
C TYR A 114 -12.64 -12.68 -8.94
N ALA A 115 -12.47 -12.88 -10.24
CA ALA A 115 -13.56 -13.25 -11.13
C ALA A 115 -14.06 -14.70 -10.92
N LEU A 116 -13.15 -15.64 -10.61
CA LEU A 116 -13.48 -17.06 -10.46
C LEU A 116 -14.14 -17.38 -9.12
N PHE A 117 -13.73 -16.72 -8.04
CA PHE A 117 -14.24 -16.99 -6.70
C PHE A 117 -15.40 -16.07 -6.34
N ARG A 118 -16.61 -16.64 -6.24
CA ARG A 118 -17.86 -15.92 -5.89
C ARG A 118 -17.78 -15.05 -4.65
N VAL A 119 -16.88 -15.35 -3.70
CA VAL A 119 -16.70 -14.55 -2.48
C VAL A 119 -16.47 -13.07 -2.78
N TRP A 120 -15.81 -12.74 -3.91
CA TRP A 120 -15.47 -11.36 -4.27
C TRP A 120 -16.56 -10.60 -5.02
N SER A 121 -17.62 -11.29 -5.46
CA SER A 121 -18.82 -10.67 -6.05
C SER A 121 -20.02 -10.66 -5.11
N ASP A 122 -19.87 -11.21 -3.90
CA ASP A 122 -20.90 -11.25 -2.87
C ASP A 122 -20.66 -10.15 -1.81
N THR A 123 -21.71 -9.78 -1.09
CA THR A 123 -21.67 -8.81 0.01
C THR A 123 -21.78 -9.46 1.39
N ARG A 124 -21.85 -10.81 1.45
CA ARG A 124 -22.02 -11.58 2.70
C ARG A 124 -21.00 -11.24 3.81
N PHE A 125 -19.75 -10.96 3.47
CA PHE A 125 -18.67 -10.75 4.44
C PHE A 125 -18.17 -9.30 4.48
N ALA A 126 -18.10 -8.65 3.33
CA ALA A 126 -17.72 -7.24 3.19
C ALA A 126 -18.26 -6.72 1.85
N ASN A 127 -18.16 -5.42 1.61
CA ASN A 127 -18.58 -4.81 0.35
C ASN A 127 -17.56 -5.02 -0.79
N PHE A 128 -17.28 -6.28 -1.15
CA PHE A 128 -16.32 -6.60 -2.19
C PHE A 128 -16.70 -6.08 -3.60
N PRO A 129 -18.00 -5.99 -3.99
CA PRO A 129 -18.36 -5.36 -5.26
C PRO A 129 -17.86 -3.92 -5.39
N PHE A 130 -17.80 -3.16 -4.28
CA PHE A 130 -17.19 -1.82 -4.29
C PHE A 130 -15.69 -1.86 -4.58
N ALA A 131 -14.96 -2.81 -3.97
CA ALA A 131 -13.55 -3.00 -4.26
C ALA A 131 -13.31 -3.40 -5.73
N MET A 132 -14.12 -4.31 -6.27
CA MET A 132 -14.04 -4.71 -7.69
C MET A 132 -14.28 -3.51 -8.62
N TRP A 133 -15.32 -2.72 -8.34
CA TRP A 133 -15.58 -1.49 -9.07
C TRP A 133 -14.39 -0.51 -9.03
N CYS A 134 -13.75 -0.33 -7.86
CA CYS A 134 -12.55 0.50 -7.76
C CYS A 134 -11.41 -0.03 -8.64
N PHE A 135 -11.20 -1.35 -8.67
CA PHE A 135 -10.16 -1.96 -9.53
C PHE A 135 -10.47 -1.79 -11.00
N GLU A 136 -11.71 -2.00 -11.43
CA GLU A 136 -12.12 -1.80 -12.82
C GLU A 136 -11.92 -0.35 -13.28
N MET A 137 -12.21 0.61 -12.42
CA MET A 137 -12.01 2.04 -12.71
C MET A 137 -10.53 2.44 -12.78
N VAL A 138 -9.70 1.88 -11.89
CA VAL A 138 -8.29 2.29 -11.75
C VAL A 138 -7.35 1.49 -12.67
N ALA A 139 -7.70 0.25 -13.04
CA ALA A 139 -6.85 -0.63 -13.84
C ALA A 139 -6.42 -0.04 -15.20
N PRO A 140 -7.28 0.63 -16.00
CA PRO A 140 -6.87 1.23 -17.26
C PRO A 140 -5.81 2.33 -17.06
N ALA A 141 -5.99 3.17 -16.04
CA ALA A 141 -5.02 4.21 -15.70
C ALA A 141 -3.70 3.60 -15.22
N LEU A 142 -3.74 2.57 -14.37
CA LEU A 142 -2.55 1.85 -13.93
C LEU A 142 -1.81 1.19 -15.11
N PHE A 143 -2.54 0.59 -16.06
CA PHE A 143 -1.95 0.04 -17.28
C PHE A 143 -1.22 1.10 -18.07
N ALA A 144 -1.92 2.18 -18.43
CA ALA A 144 -1.36 3.25 -19.22
C ALA A 144 -0.16 3.94 -18.53
N LEU A 145 -0.24 4.18 -17.22
CA LEU A 145 0.82 4.86 -16.47
C LEU A 145 2.01 3.94 -16.14
N SER A 146 1.79 2.63 -16.00
CA SER A 146 2.87 1.68 -15.73
C SER A 146 3.91 1.65 -16.86
N ILE A 147 3.48 1.81 -18.12
CA ILE A 147 4.35 1.75 -19.29
C ILE A 147 5.43 2.86 -19.26
N PRO A 148 5.09 4.17 -19.28
CA PRO A 148 6.09 5.23 -19.22
C PRO A 148 6.86 5.21 -17.90
N TYR A 149 6.22 4.81 -16.79
CA TYR A 149 6.87 4.73 -15.50
C TYR A 149 7.99 3.69 -15.47
N VAL A 150 7.72 2.45 -15.89
CA VAL A 150 8.71 1.36 -15.89
C VAL A 150 9.84 1.63 -16.89
N LEU A 151 9.51 2.08 -18.11
CA LEU A 151 10.49 2.46 -19.12
C LEU A 151 11.43 3.58 -18.65
N TRP A 152 10.93 4.50 -17.85
CA TRP A 152 11.73 5.56 -17.25
C TRP A 152 12.55 5.07 -16.06
N LEU A 153 11.94 4.30 -15.16
CA LEU A 153 12.56 3.88 -13.90
C LEU A 153 13.72 2.90 -14.12
N ASP A 154 13.57 1.92 -15.02
CA ASP A 154 14.61 0.90 -15.26
C ASP A 154 15.94 1.49 -15.75
N ARG A 155 15.89 2.69 -16.34
CA ARG A 155 17.08 3.44 -16.76
C ARG A 155 17.89 3.99 -15.59
N ARG A 156 17.28 4.05 -14.41
CA ARG A 156 17.83 4.59 -13.16
C ARG A 156 18.07 3.52 -12.10
N MET A 157 17.48 2.34 -12.24
CA MET A 157 17.71 1.25 -11.30
C MET A 157 19.13 0.70 -11.41
N VAL A 158 19.79 0.49 -10.27
CA VAL A 158 21.10 -0.16 -10.21
C VAL A 158 20.98 -1.59 -10.76
N ASP A 159 20.05 -2.37 -10.22
CA ASP A 159 19.66 -3.70 -10.71
C ASP A 159 18.18 -3.70 -11.14
N PRO A 160 17.89 -3.57 -12.45
CA PRO A 160 16.52 -3.49 -12.93
C PRO A 160 15.80 -4.85 -12.99
N ARG A 161 16.47 -5.99 -12.79
CA ARG A 161 15.86 -7.33 -12.95
C ARG A 161 15.23 -7.81 -11.65
N ASP A 162 14.09 -7.20 -11.31
CA ASP A 162 13.34 -7.58 -10.11
C ASP A 162 12.47 -8.85 -10.29
N GLY A 163 11.71 -9.21 -9.24
CA GLY A 163 10.84 -10.39 -9.26
C GLY A 163 9.77 -10.37 -10.38
N SER A 164 9.31 -9.20 -10.79
CA SER A 164 8.38 -9.09 -11.92
C SER A 164 9.09 -9.31 -13.26
N TRP A 165 10.34 -8.88 -13.40
CA TRP A 165 11.17 -9.24 -14.54
C TRP A 165 11.40 -10.76 -14.60
N HIS A 166 11.78 -11.42 -13.51
CA HIS A 166 12.01 -12.87 -13.53
C HIS A 166 10.76 -13.68 -13.86
N LEU A 167 9.58 -13.26 -13.38
CA LEU A 167 8.30 -13.88 -13.75
C LEU A 167 8.01 -13.70 -15.24
N GLY A 168 8.22 -12.50 -15.78
CA GLY A 168 8.04 -12.22 -17.21
C GLY A 168 9.03 -12.98 -18.09
N ALA A 169 10.28 -13.07 -17.67
CA ALA A 169 11.33 -13.82 -18.37
C ALA A 169 10.99 -15.31 -18.44
N TRP A 170 10.55 -15.90 -17.31
CA TRP A 170 10.09 -17.28 -17.28
C TRP A 170 8.91 -17.53 -18.21
N LEU A 171 7.92 -16.64 -18.22
CA LEU A 171 6.73 -16.77 -19.08
C LEU A 171 7.07 -16.69 -20.57
N MET A 172 7.97 -15.78 -20.93
CA MET A 172 8.37 -15.57 -22.34
C MET A 172 9.47 -16.55 -22.80
N GLY A 173 9.93 -17.45 -21.93
CA GLY A 173 10.99 -18.41 -22.26
C GLY A 173 12.38 -17.79 -22.43
N LEU A 174 12.63 -16.63 -21.79
CA LEU A 174 13.92 -15.96 -21.79
C LEU A 174 14.89 -16.62 -20.81
N GLU A 175 16.18 -16.58 -21.13
CA GLU A 175 17.24 -17.02 -20.22
C GLU A 175 17.43 -16.04 -19.04
N GLY A 176 17.96 -16.54 -17.92
CA GLY A 176 18.30 -15.73 -16.74
C GLY A 176 17.17 -15.54 -15.72
N ALA A 177 16.02 -16.22 -15.89
CA ALA A 177 14.98 -16.25 -14.87
C ALA A 177 15.43 -17.03 -13.61
N ASP A 178 15.35 -16.40 -12.44
CA ASP A 178 15.69 -17.02 -11.16
C ASP A 178 14.44 -17.53 -10.45
N LYS A 179 14.41 -18.84 -10.14
CA LYS A 179 13.25 -19.50 -9.51
C LYS A 179 12.98 -18.97 -8.09
N PRO A 180 13.98 -18.87 -7.20
CA PRO A 180 13.84 -18.19 -5.92
C PRO A 180 13.20 -16.80 -6.00
N ALA A 181 13.64 -15.94 -6.92
CA ALA A 181 13.05 -14.62 -7.14
C ALA A 181 11.56 -14.69 -7.53
N ILE A 182 11.18 -15.64 -8.39
CA ILE A 182 9.78 -15.87 -8.78
C ILE A 182 8.94 -16.30 -7.57
N TYR A 183 9.41 -17.25 -6.75
CA TYR A 183 8.68 -17.69 -5.56
C TYR A 183 8.55 -16.58 -4.51
N ASN A 184 9.57 -15.73 -4.37
CA ASN A 184 9.49 -14.55 -3.50
C ASN A 184 8.44 -13.55 -4.01
N HIS A 185 8.43 -13.29 -5.32
CA HIS A 185 7.45 -12.42 -5.97
C HIS A 185 6.03 -12.94 -5.78
N LEU A 186 5.77 -14.20 -6.14
CA LEU A 186 4.43 -14.80 -6.05
C LEU A 186 3.90 -14.82 -4.61
N ARG A 187 4.73 -15.17 -3.62
CA ARG A 187 4.31 -15.14 -2.20
C ARG A 187 4.01 -13.71 -1.73
N SER A 188 4.87 -12.76 -2.10
CA SER A 188 4.70 -11.34 -1.73
C SER A 188 3.46 -10.72 -2.38
N TRP A 189 3.06 -11.20 -3.56
CA TRP A 189 1.86 -10.75 -4.26
C TRP A 189 0.61 -11.52 -3.87
N ALA A 190 0.70 -12.78 -3.45
CA ALA A 190 -0.44 -13.54 -2.92
C ALA A 190 -1.03 -12.86 -1.68
N VAL A 191 -0.18 -12.39 -0.76
CA VAL A 191 -0.63 -11.63 0.42
C VAL A 191 -1.33 -10.32 0.00
N LYS A 192 -0.74 -9.57 -0.94
CA LYS A 192 -1.34 -8.33 -1.45
C LYS A 192 -2.67 -8.61 -2.16
N GLY A 193 -2.72 -9.60 -3.03
CA GLY A 193 -3.93 -10.02 -3.73
C GLY A 193 -5.02 -10.49 -2.79
N PHE A 194 -4.70 -11.10 -1.65
CA PHE A 194 -5.71 -11.45 -0.67
C PHE A 194 -6.26 -10.23 0.07
N PHE A 195 -5.39 -9.38 0.62
CA PHE A 195 -5.81 -8.26 1.48
C PHE A 195 -6.30 -7.03 0.72
N LEU A 196 -5.90 -6.83 -0.53
CA LEU A 196 -6.20 -5.59 -1.27
C LEU A 196 -7.72 -5.34 -1.41
N ALA A 197 -8.48 -6.35 -1.83
CA ALA A 197 -9.94 -6.26 -1.94
C ALA A 197 -10.63 -6.09 -0.58
N PHE A 198 -10.08 -6.72 0.47
CA PHE A 198 -10.57 -6.57 1.83
C PHE A 198 -10.36 -5.17 2.39
N MET A 199 -9.16 -4.60 2.24
CA MET A 199 -8.87 -3.25 2.71
C MET A 199 -9.76 -2.20 2.05
N LEU A 200 -10.03 -2.32 0.75
CA LEU A 200 -10.94 -1.39 0.06
C LEU A 200 -12.41 -1.56 0.45
N SER A 201 -12.85 -2.78 0.77
CA SER A 201 -14.26 -3.06 1.02
C SER A 201 -14.73 -2.61 2.41
N ILE A 202 -13.82 -2.52 3.39
CA ILE A 202 -14.13 -2.12 4.77
C ILE A 202 -14.06 -0.60 5.01
N VAL A 203 -13.36 0.13 4.13
CA VAL A 203 -13.14 1.58 4.30
C VAL A 203 -14.45 2.38 4.30
N PRO A 204 -15.39 2.21 3.34
CA PRO A 204 -16.61 3.01 3.32
C PRO A 204 -17.52 2.82 4.55
N PRO A 205 -17.84 1.59 5.00
CA PRO A 205 -18.67 1.41 6.18
C PRO A 205 -18.04 2.02 7.44
N GLY A 206 -16.76 1.74 7.72
CA GLY A 206 -16.10 2.24 8.94
C GLY A 206 -15.99 3.77 8.96
N PHE A 207 -15.69 4.38 7.83
CA PHE A 207 -15.64 5.84 7.70
C PHE A 207 -17.03 6.47 7.85
N GLY A 208 -18.04 5.93 7.16
CA GLY A 208 -19.41 6.46 7.21
C GLY A 208 -20.01 6.39 8.61
N ASP A 209 -19.85 5.26 9.30
CA ASP A 209 -20.32 5.07 10.68
C ASP A 209 -19.70 6.10 11.63
N PHE A 210 -18.40 6.39 11.46
CA PHE A 210 -17.70 7.39 12.27
C PHE A 210 -18.17 8.81 11.96
N VAL A 211 -18.28 9.17 10.68
CA VAL A 211 -18.68 10.51 10.24
C VAL A 211 -20.13 10.82 10.59
N ALA A 212 -21.03 9.84 10.50
CA ALA A 212 -22.45 10.00 10.82
C ALA A 212 -22.76 9.97 12.34
N TRP A 213 -21.76 9.70 13.19
CA TRP A 213 -21.97 9.47 14.61
C TRP A 213 -22.49 10.71 15.35
N LYS A 214 -23.54 10.56 16.15
CA LYS A 214 -24.04 11.64 17.03
C LYS A 214 -23.29 11.63 18.36
N THR A 215 -22.54 12.69 18.63
CA THR A 215 -21.71 12.80 19.85
C THR A 215 -22.50 13.22 21.09
N ASP A 216 -23.78 13.54 20.95
CA ASP A 216 -24.68 13.91 22.04
C ASP A 216 -24.78 12.83 23.10
N GLY A 217 -24.39 13.15 24.34
CA GLY A 217 -24.46 12.21 25.47
C GLY A 217 -23.44 11.07 25.42
N LEU A 218 -22.44 11.12 24.53
CA LEU A 218 -21.43 10.06 24.37
C LEU A 218 -20.72 9.74 25.70
N LEU A 219 -20.35 10.77 26.46
CA LEU A 219 -19.67 10.62 27.76
C LEU A 219 -20.57 10.04 28.86
N GLN A 220 -21.89 10.01 28.65
CA GLN A 220 -22.87 9.48 29.60
C GLN A 220 -23.18 8.00 29.34
N ASN A 221 -22.73 7.46 28.21
CA ASN A 221 -22.93 6.05 27.85
C ASN A 221 -21.57 5.38 27.56
N PRO A 222 -20.99 4.66 28.54
CA PRO A 222 -19.66 4.07 28.40
C PRO A 222 -19.57 3.02 27.28
N VAL A 223 -20.68 2.34 26.96
CA VAL A 223 -20.72 1.38 25.84
C VAL A 223 -20.64 2.11 24.50
N ALA A 224 -21.38 3.22 24.36
CA ALA A 224 -21.32 4.04 23.15
C ALA A 224 -19.92 4.67 22.97
N LEU A 225 -19.31 5.15 24.06
CA LEU A 225 -17.94 5.68 24.04
C LEU A 225 -16.92 4.61 23.62
N ALA A 226 -17.03 3.39 24.15
CA ALA A 226 -16.15 2.29 23.78
C ALA A 226 -16.27 1.95 22.28
N ASN A 227 -17.50 1.83 21.77
CA ASN A 227 -17.72 1.56 20.35
C ASN A 227 -17.19 2.69 19.46
N TYR A 228 -17.39 3.95 19.86
CA TYR A 228 -16.83 5.10 19.16
C TYR A 228 -15.29 5.03 19.07
N CYS A 229 -14.61 4.74 20.18
CA CYS A 229 -13.16 4.59 20.21
C CYS A 229 -12.68 3.41 19.34
N ILE A 230 -13.41 2.30 19.34
CA ILE A 230 -13.10 1.13 18.49
C ILE A 230 -13.26 1.51 17.01
N THR A 231 -14.37 2.14 16.62
CA THR A 231 -14.58 2.59 15.23
C THR A 231 -13.51 3.59 14.83
N PHE A 232 -13.17 4.55 15.69
CA PHE A 232 -12.09 5.50 15.40
C PHE A 232 -10.73 4.83 15.21
N MET A 233 -10.42 3.81 16.01
CA MET A 233 -9.21 3.01 15.84
C MET A 233 -9.16 2.37 14.44
N PHE A 234 -10.26 1.76 13.97
CA PHE A 234 -10.36 1.17 12.63
C PHE A 234 -10.36 2.20 11.49
N VAL A 235 -10.69 3.46 11.75
CA VAL A 235 -10.54 4.54 10.76
C VAL A 235 -9.07 4.97 10.63
N ILE A 236 -8.28 4.83 11.70
CA ILE A 236 -6.85 5.15 11.72
C ILE A 236 -5.98 4.00 11.17
N ASP A 237 -6.33 2.76 11.51
CA ASP A 237 -5.60 1.53 11.12
C ASP A 237 -5.60 1.28 9.61
#